data_AF-A0A8J4GIA8-F1
#
_entry.id   AF-A0A8J4GIA8-F1
#
_cell.length_a   1.000
_cell.length_b   1.000
_cell.length_c   1.000
_cell.angle_alpha   90.00
_cell.angle_beta   90.00
_cell.angle_gamma   90.00
#
_symmetry.space_group_name_H-M   'P 1'
#
loop_
_entity.id
_entity.type
_entity.pdbx_description
1 polymer ?
#
loop_
_entity_poly.entity_id
_entity_poly.type
_entity_poly.pdbx_seq_one_letter_code
_entity_poly.pdbx_strand_id
1 'polypeptide(L)'
;MSQSSMLQKASVRPCVPASQRRGLAPTANKGRAGQRCFQFTEIAFSAQNQLVLGQRYRQTLIRATETVQVVTIAPENVGMAKGVSVAIIGVGLMGNKIARRLKSQGANVLAWNRSGEKLAALQEASISVCSTVADATTADVLLLTLSDAATIRETILTDGVRNLLAGKVVLQMGTIGPKESSELAAEVVSAGGRYIEAPVLGSQPEAEKGTLLIMVGADTDPRGDPDGPVWPLLRALGQEPNIHYIGPVGTAAAVKLALNQLIASLTIGFSTSLGLVQRSGAPVDKFMSILRASALYAPTYDKKLQKMLDRDYGVANFPTKHLLKDVRLFENEAAAAGLDTRLLAALKAVTQDAVDRGLADTDYSAVFDAVAHPQDVELQ
;
A
#
# COMPACT_ATOMS: atom_id res chain seq x y z
N MET A 1 21.70 51.16 -18.09
CA MET A 1 22.79 51.02 -17.11
C MET A 1 22.52 49.72 -16.35
N SER A 2 22.83 48.54 -16.91
CA SER A 2 24.14 47.86 -16.96
C SER A 2 24.74 47.61 -15.57
N GLN A 3 24.64 46.37 -15.09
CA GLN A 3 25.66 45.52 -14.43
C GLN A 3 24.98 44.12 -14.28
N SER A 4 25.26 43.06 -15.07
CA SER A 4 26.43 42.15 -15.10
C SER A 4 26.89 41.74 -13.70
N SER A 5 27.19 40.49 -13.32
CA SER A 5 27.28 39.15 -13.93
C SER A 5 27.52 38.19 -12.74
N MET A 6 27.06 36.94 -12.70
CA MET A 6 27.88 35.78 -13.07
C MET A 6 27.04 34.50 -13.00
N LEU A 7 26.96 33.81 -14.13
CA LEU A 7 26.58 32.42 -14.27
C LEU A 7 27.84 31.55 -14.08
N GLN A 8 27.78 30.50 -13.27
CA GLN A 8 28.65 29.33 -13.44
C GLN A 8 27.83 28.17 -13.98
N LYS A 9 28.02 27.90 -15.28
CA LYS A 9 27.59 26.69 -15.97
C LYS A 9 28.59 25.57 -15.66
N ALA A 10 28.14 24.46 -15.09
CA ALA A 10 28.91 23.22 -15.12
C ALA A 10 28.69 22.53 -16.48
N SER A 11 29.75 22.42 -17.28
CA SER A 11 29.72 21.79 -18.60
C SER A 11 29.92 20.28 -18.50
N VAL A 12 29.00 19.53 -19.09
CA VAL A 12 29.13 18.12 -19.47
C VAL A 12 30.19 17.99 -20.58
N ARG A 13 31.09 17.00 -20.48
CA ARG A 13 31.86 16.49 -21.64
C ARG A 13 31.81 14.95 -21.70
N PRO A 14 31.69 14.36 -22.91
CA PRO A 14 31.50 12.93 -23.09
C PRO A 14 32.83 12.17 -23.27
N CYS A 15 32.87 10.89 -22.86
CA CYS A 15 33.99 9.97 -23.13
C CYS A 15 33.71 9.13 -24.40
N VAL A 16 34.69 9.09 -25.31
CA VAL A 16 34.76 8.22 -26.50
C VAL A 16 36.04 7.37 -26.38
N PRO A 17 36.06 6.07 -26.76
CA PRO A 17 37.14 5.15 -26.40
C PRO A 17 38.29 5.12 -27.42
N ALA A 18 39.52 4.90 -26.94
CA ALA A 18 40.70 4.72 -27.77
C ALA A 18 41.17 3.26 -27.79
N SER A 19 41.25 2.69 -28.99
CA SER A 19 41.86 1.41 -29.31
C SER A 19 43.23 1.61 -29.97
N GLN A 20 44.10 0.60 -29.79
CA GLN A 20 45.35 0.33 -30.52
C GLN A 20 46.56 1.25 -30.28
N ARG A 21 47.62 0.69 -29.66
CA ARG A 21 48.91 0.41 -30.34
C ARG A 21 49.82 -0.48 -29.48
N ARG A 22 50.51 -1.39 -30.18
CA ARG A 22 51.50 -2.37 -29.72
C ARG A 22 52.89 -1.72 -29.55
N GLY A 23 53.71 -2.31 -28.67
CA GLY A 23 55.08 -2.67 -29.04
C GLY A 23 56.23 -2.18 -28.16
N LEU A 24 57.03 -3.17 -27.71
CA LEU A 24 58.46 -3.18 -27.34
C LEU A 24 58.86 -2.99 -25.86
N ALA A 25 59.72 -3.92 -25.44
CA ALA A 25 60.18 -4.28 -24.09
C ALA A 25 61.65 -3.80 -23.85
N PRO A 26 62.42 -4.34 -22.88
CA PRO A 26 62.31 -4.19 -21.42
C PRO A 26 63.63 -3.66 -20.78
N THR A 27 63.56 -3.11 -19.57
CA THR A 27 64.71 -3.13 -18.63
C THR A 27 64.23 -3.34 -17.20
N ALA A 28 64.84 -4.32 -16.54
CA ALA A 28 64.54 -4.77 -15.19
C ALA A 28 65.08 -3.81 -14.11
N ASN A 29 64.30 -3.57 -13.06
CA ASN A 29 64.86 -3.58 -11.71
C ASN A 29 63.81 -3.95 -10.65
N LYS A 30 64.29 -4.67 -9.62
CA LYS A 30 63.56 -5.38 -8.57
C LYS A 30 62.93 -4.46 -7.53
N GLY A 31 61.73 -4.78 -7.06
CA GLY A 31 61.14 -4.21 -5.85
C GLY A 31 59.77 -4.82 -5.53
N ARG A 32 59.67 -5.51 -4.39
CA ARG A 32 58.51 -6.29 -3.92
C ARG A 32 57.34 -5.41 -3.47
N ALA A 33 56.11 -5.80 -3.81
CA ALA A 33 54.94 -6.02 -2.93
C ALA A 33 53.65 -5.97 -3.78
N GLY A 34 52.89 -7.06 -3.77
CA GLY A 34 51.78 -7.32 -4.68
C GLY A 34 50.52 -6.47 -4.42
N GLN A 35 50.01 -5.88 -5.49
CA GLN A 35 48.60 -5.51 -5.66
C GLN A 35 47.84 -6.69 -6.28
N ARG A 36 46.59 -6.93 -5.87
CA ARG A 36 45.57 -7.47 -6.77
C ARG A 36 44.37 -6.55 -6.76
N CYS A 37 44.25 -5.82 -7.87
CA CYS A 37 43.10 -5.08 -8.32
C CYS A 37 42.07 -6.10 -8.86
N PHE A 38 40.80 -6.00 -8.44
CA PHE A 38 39.69 -6.68 -9.11
C PHE A 38 38.84 -5.61 -9.80
N GLN A 39 38.96 -5.53 -11.12
CA GLN A 39 37.95 -4.94 -11.99
C GLN A 39 36.88 -5.99 -12.23
N PHE A 40 35.61 -5.63 -12.06
CA PHE A 40 34.49 -6.33 -12.69
C PHE A 40 33.73 -5.36 -13.58
N THR A 41 33.75 -5.71 -14.86
CA THR A 41 32.96 -5.18 -15.98
C THR A 41 31.46 -5.40 -15.75
N GLU A 42 30.66 -4.42 -16.15
CA GLU A 42 29.21 -4.51 -16.31
C GLU A 42 28.82 -5.70 -17.21
N ILE A 43 27.85 -6.49 -16.78
CA ILE A 43 27.15 -7.47 -17.62
C ILE A 43 25.69 -7.04 -17.67
N ALA A 44 25.24 -6.67 -18.87
CA ALA A 44 23.85 -6.43 -19.20
C ALA A 44 23.02 -7.72 -18.98
N PHE A 45 21.98 -7.64 -18.17
CA PHE A 45 21.02 -8.73 -17.98
C PHE A 45 19.89 -8.61 -19.00
N SER A 46 19.90 -9.45 -20.03
CA SER A 46 18.69 -9.75 -20.81
C SER A 46 17.94 -10.90 -20.15
N ALA A 47 16.64 -10.71 -19.93
CA ALA A 47 15.74 -11.68 -19.33
C ALA A 47 15.56 -12.92 -20.23
N GLN A 48 16.30 -14.01 -19.99
CA GLN A 48 15.90 -15.34 -20.49
C GLN A 48 16.58 -16.59 -19.89
N ASN A 49 17.30 -16.53 -18.75
CA ASN A 49 17.94 -17.74 -18.19
C ASN A 49 17.98 -17.79 -16.65
N GLN A 50 16.83 -18.07 -16.01
CA GLN A 50 16.80 -18.52 -14.61
C GLN A 50 16.05 -19.85 -14.45
N LEU A 51 16.53 -20.87 -15.17
CA LEU A 51 16.11 -22.25 -14.94
C LEU A 51 17.25 -23.25 -15.13
N VAL A 52 18.51 -22.86 -14.86
CA VAL A 52 19.66 -23.79 -14.81
C VAL A 52 20.73 -23.27 -13.84
N LEU A 53 20.37 -23.06 -12.57
CA LEU A 53 21.35 -22.87 -11.47
C LEU A 53 21.15 -23.91 -10.37
N GLY A 54 20.52 -25.03 -10.73
CA GLY A 54 20.23 -26.16 -9.85
C GLY A 54 21.05 -27.41 -10.14
N GLN A 55 22.22 -27.33 -10.79
CA GLN A 55 23.14 -28.48 -10.92
C GLN A 55 24.55 -28.00 -11.28
N ARG A 56 25.39 -27.76 -10.28
CA ARG A 56 26.87 -27.87 -10.30
C ARG A 56 27.39 -27.24 -9.03
N TYR A 57 27.59 -28.05 -7.99
CA TYR A 57 28.69 -27.97 -7.02
C TYR A 57 28.52 -29.10 -5.99
N ARG A 58 28.81 -30.32 -6.46
CA ARG A 58 29.18 -31.55 -5.74
C ARG A 58 30.46 -31.97 -6.51
N GLN A 59 31.67 -32.17 -5.99
CA GLN A 59 32.18 -32.66 -4.72
C GLN A 59 33.64 -32.20 -4.56
N THR A 60 34.14 -32.00 -3.34
CA THR A 60 35.42 -32.57 -2.88
C THR A 60 35.31 -32.81 -1.37
N LEU A 61 35.64 -34.04 -0.94
CA LEU A 61 35.39 -34.66 0.36
C LEU A 61 36.15 -34.02 1.54
N ILE A 62 35.60 -34.11 2.76
CA ILE A 62 36.17 -34.78 3.95
C ILE A 62 35.06 -34.94 5.03
N ARG A 63 35.11 -36.08 5.73
CA ARG A 63 34.18 -36.60 6.76
C ARG A 63 33.79 -35.58 7.84
N ALA A 64 32.49 -35.41 8.04
CA ALA A 64 31.86 -35.25 9.35
C ALA A 64 30.42 -35.78 9.26
N THR A 65 30.10 -36.83 10.00
CA THR A 65 28.74 -37.32 10.18
C THR A 65 28.01 -36.37 11.11
N GLU A 66 27.37 -35.35 10.57
CA GLU A 66 26.37 -34.56 11.30
C GLU A 66 25.12 -34.41 10.45
N THR A 67 24.03 -34.94 10.99
CA THR A 67 22.67 -34.77 10.50
C THR A 67 22.33 -33.29 10.49
N VAL A 68 22.39 -32.64 9.33
CA VAL A 68 21.85 -31.28 9.17
C VAL A 68 20.32 -31.40 9.24
N GLN A 69 19.77 -31.24 10.44
CA GLN A 69 18.36 -30.92 10.60
C GLN A 69 18.15 -29.50 10.06
N VAL A 70 17.49 -29.39 8.91
CA VAL A 70 16.84 -28.14 8.52
C VAL A 70 15.68 -27.95 9.49
N VAL A 71 15.95 -27.25 10.59
CA VAL A 71 14.90 -26.76 11.47
C VAL A 71 14.24 -25.61 10.73
N THR A 72 13.12 -25.90 10.08
CA THR A 72 12.19 -24.85 9.65
C THR A 72 11.62 -24.24 10.94
N ILE A 73 12.23 -23.14 11.40
CA ILE A 73 11.65 -22.33 12.47
C ILE A 73 10.39 -21.74 11.85
N ALA A 74 9.22 -22.30 12.17
CA ALA A 74 7.95 -21.64 11.89
C ALA A 74 8.06 -20.23 12.46
N PRO A 75 7.57 -19.17 11.76
CA PRO A 75 7.59 -17.83 12.32
C PRO A 75 6.97 -17.94 13.71
N GLU A 76 7.75 -17.62 14.75
CA GLU A 76 7.20 -17.56 16.09
C GLU A 76 5.97 -16.67 15.98
N ASN A 77 4.81 -17.23 16.32
CA ASN A 77 3.68 -16.42 16.73
C ASN A 77 4.15 -15.75 18.01
N VAL A 78 4.91 -14.67 17.86
CA VAL A 78 5.19 -13.72 18.92
C VAL A 78 3.83 -13.13 19.23
N GLY A 79 3.10 -13.81 20.11
CA GLY A 79 1.86 -13.30 20.67
C GLY A 79 2.16 -11.89 21.18
N MET A 80 1.25 -10.96 20.93
CA MET A 80 1.38 -9.58 21.39
C MET A 80 1.87 -9.56 22.84
N ALA A 81 2.83 -8.69 23.15
CA ALA A 81 3.20 -8.42 24.54
C ALA A 81 1.91 -8.19 25.33
N LYS A 82 1.66 -9.02 26.35
CA LYS A 82 0.46 -8.92 27.20
C LYS A 82 0.34 -7.47 27.67
N GLY A 83 -0.68 -6.74 27.21
CA GLY A 83 -0.99 -5.40 27.73
C GLY A 83 -1.24 -4.28 26.71
N VAL A 84 -1.03 -4.47 25.39
CA VAL A 84 -1.33 -3.38 24.43
C VAL A 84 -2.84 -3.13 24.35
N SER A 85 -3.25 -1.91 24.74
CA SER A 85 -4.64 -1.44 24.70
C SER A 85 -4.88 -0.55 23.49
N VAL A 86 -5.84 -0.91 22.64
CA VAL A 86 -6.15 -0.21 21.38
C VAL A 86 -7.65 0.00 21.23
N ALA A 87 -8.04 1.21 20.85
CA ALA A 87 -9.40 1.54 20.46
C ALA A 87 -9.51 1.67 18.94
N ILE A 88 -10.41 0.90 18.35
CA ILE A 88 -10.75 1.01 16.93
C ILE A 88 -11.84 2.06 16.78
N ILE A 89 -11.51 3.18 16.12
CA ILE A 89 -12.42 4.29 15.85
C ILE A 89 -12.87 4.18 14.39
N GLY A 90 -14.13 3.79 14.21
CA GLY A 90 -14.69 3.44 12.91
C GLY A 90 -14.74 1.92 12.72
N VAL A 91 -15.94 1.36 12.60
CA VAL A 91 -16.18 -0.10 12.47
C VAL A 91 -16.88 -0.37 11.14
N GLY A 92 -16.28 0.14 10.06
CA GLY A 92 -16.66 -0.22 8.70
C GLY A 92 -16.13 -1.60 8.30
N LEU A 93 -16.09 -1.88 6.99
CA LEU A 93 -15.59 -3.14 6.44
C LEU A 93 -14.21 -3.50 6.97
N MET A 94 -13.28 -2.54 6.99
CA MET A 94 -11.90 -2.75 7.44
C MET A 94 -11.78 -2.77 8.97
N GLY A 95 -12.34 -1.76 9.65
CA GLY A 95 -12.26 -1.63 11.11
C GLY A 95 -12.78 -2.86 11.86
N ASN A 96 -13.86 -3.49 11.38
CA ASN A 96 -14.38 -4.72 11.98
C ASN A 96 -13.36 -5.88 11.92
N LYS A 97 -12.73 -6.09 10.76
CA LYS A 97 -11.74 -7.16 10.57
C LYS A 97 -10.46 -6.90 11.34
N ILE A 98 -9.99 -5.65 11.36
CA ILE A 98 -8.85 -5.21 12.16
C ILE A 98 -9.10 -5.48 13.66
N ALA A 99 -10.27 -5.08 14.18
CA ALA A 99 -10.61 -5.28 15.59
C ALA A 99 -10.56 -6.76 15.99
N ARG A 100 -11.18 -7.64 15.19
CA ARG A 100 -11.18 -9.08 15.40
C ARG A 100 -9.78 -9.68 15.30
N ARG A 101 -8.99 -9.25 14.32
CA ARG A 101 -7.60 -9.69 14.16
C ARG A 101 -6.81 -9.34 15.41
N LEU A 102 -6.79 -8.07 15.83
CA LEU A 102 -6.04 -7.62 16.99
C LEU A 102 -6.46 -8.35 18.27
N LYS A 103 -7.77 -8.55 18.46
CA LYS A 103 -8.30 -9.36 19.57
C LYS A 103 -7.79 -10.81 19.53
N SER A 104 -7.79 -11.45 18.36
CA SER A 104 -7.27 -12.82 18.19
C SER A 104 -5.76 -12.93 18.46
N GLN A 105 -5.04 -11.82 18.31
CA GLN A 105 -3.60 -11.74 18.60
C GLN A 105 -3.31 -11.37 20.07
N GLY A 106 -4.35 -11.22 20.91
CA GLY A 106 -4.21 -10.97 22.34
C GLY A 106 -4.24 -9.50 22.77
N ALA A 107 -4.51 -8.55 21.86
CA ALA A 107 -4.67 -7.15 22.21
C ALA A 107 -5.94 -6.91 23.05
N ASN A 108 -5.90 -5.92 23.95
CA ASN A 108 -7.10 -5.40 24.59
C ASN A 108 -7.77 -4.41 23.64
N VAL A 109 -8.87 -4.83 23.01
CA VAL A 109 -9.53 -4.05 21.96
C VAL A 109 -10.81 -3.42 22.49
N LEU A 110 -10.88 -2.10 22.37
CA LEU A 110 -12.09 -1.29 22.46
C LEU A 110 -12.57 -0.95 21.04
N ALA A 111 -13.87 -0.76 20.86
CA ALA A 111 -14.42 -0.34 19.59
C ALA A 111 -15.45 0.77 19.76
N TRP A 112 -15.35 1.80 18.92
CA TRP A 112 -16.35 2.85 18.82
C TRP A 112 -16.70 3.12 17.37
N ASN A 113 -17.98 3.39 17.12
CA ASN A 113 -18.46 3.83 15.82
C ASN A 113 -19.64 4.78 16.01
N ARG A 114 -19.75 5.81 15.15
CA ARG A 114 -20.86 6.77 15.20
C ARG A 114 -22.24 6.10 15.16
N SER A 115 -22.38 5.08 14.32
CA SER A 115 -23.62 4.29 14.21
C SER A 115 -23.47 3.02 15.03
N GLY A 116 -24.15 2.97 16.19
CA GLY A 116 -23.99 1.92 17.20
C GLY A 116 -24.38 0.53 16.71
N GLU A 117 -25.29 0.41 15.75
CA GLU A 117 -25.74 -0.86 15.19
C GLU A 117 -24.59 -1.64 14.50
N LYS A 118 -23.55 -0.94 14.02
CA LYS A 118 -22.36 -1.57 13.41
C LYS A 118 -21.44 -2.24 14.44
N LEU A 119 -21.65 -1.98 15.73
CA LEU A 119 -20.85 -2.55 16.83
C LEU A 119 -21.35 -3.92 17.26
N ALA A 120 -22.60 -4.30 16.94
CA ALA A 120 -23.23 -5.54 17.38
C ALA A 120 -22.34 -6.78 17.10
N ALA A 121 -21.81 -6.89 15.88
CA ALA A 121 -20.95 -8.00 15.50
C ALA A 121 -19.64 -8.06 16.33
N LEU A 122 -19.08 -6.92 16.75
CA LEU A 122 -17.87 -6.89 17.59
C LEU A 122 -18.21 -7.25 19.04
N GLN A 123 -19.35 -6.80 19.54
CA GLN A 123 -19.83 -7.17 20.88
C GLN A 123 -20.03 -8.69 20.98
N GLU A 124 -20.65 -9.32 19.99
CA GLU A 124 -20.77 -10.79 19.88
C GLU A 124 -19.41 -11.49 19.87
N ALA A 125 -18.38 -10.82 19.35
CA ALA A 125 -16.99 -11.30 19.34
C ALA A 125 -16.24 -11.06 20.66
N SER A 126 -16.93 -10.67 21.73
CA SER A 126 -16.34 -10.34 23.03
C SER A 126 -15.29 -9.20 22.95
N ILE A 127 -15.51 -8.26 22.04
CA ILE A 127 -14.80 -6.98 21.98
C ILE A 127 -15.64 -5.94 22.71
N SER A 128 -15.02 -5.20 23.62
CA SER A 128 -15.69 -4.18 24.41
C SER A 128 -16.05 -2.99 23.51
N VAL A 129 -17.30 -2.54 23.59
CA VAL A 129 -17.83 -1.44 22.79
C VAL A 129 -18.00 -0.20 23.66
N CYS A 130 -17.59 0.95 23.13
CA CYS A 130 -17.66 2.25 23.80
C CYS A 130 -18.93 2.98 23.38
N SER A 131 -19.61 3.65 24.31
CA SER A 131 -20.78 4.48 24.01
C SER A 131 -20.37 5.82 23.40
N THR A 132 -19.25 6.38 23.85
CA THR A 132 -18.69 7.63 23.34
C THR A 132 -17.24 7.46 22.86
N VAL A 133 -16.75 8.39 22.04
CA VAL A 133 -15.33 8.44 21.66
C VAL A 133 -14.46 8.68 22.89
N ALA A 134 -14.93 9.46 23.86
CA ALA A 134 -14.21 9.73 25.10
C ALA A 134 -13.91 8.43 25.87
N ASP A 135 -14.87 7.50 25.94
CA ASP A 135 -14.65 6.19 26.58
C ASP A 135 -13.56 5.37 25.87
N ALA A 136 -13.45 5.54 24.54
CA ALA A 136 -12.44 4.87 23.73
C ALA A 136 -11.02 5.42 23.98
N THR A 137 -10.88 6.64 24.50
CA THR A 137 -9.57 7.25 24.84
C THR A 137 -8.91 6.63 26.07
N THR A 138 -9.58 5.69 26.76
CA THR A 138 -8.96 4.88 27.82
C THR A 138 -7.89 3.94 27.28
N ALA A 139 -7.91 3.60 25.98
CA ALA A 139 -6.82 2.90 25.30
C ALA A 139 -5.57 3.78 25.15
N ASP A 140 -4.41 3.15 24.91
CA ASP A 140 -3.16 3.87 24.64
C ASP A 140 -3.03 4.28 23.18
N VAL A 141 -3.63 3.48 22.29
CA VAL A 141 -3.65 3.72 20.84
C VAL A 141 -5.08 3.88 20.35
N LEU A 142 -5.37 4.96 19.65
CA LEU A 142 -6.59 5.16 18.88
C LEU A 142 -6.27 4.86 17.42
N LEU A 143 -6.70 3.69 16.92
CA LEU A 143 -6.54 3.29 15.53
C LEU A 143 -7.75 3.74 14.72
N LEU A 144 -7.54 4.66 13.78
CA LEU A 144 -8.60 5.29 13.02
C LEU A 144 -8.82 4.60 11.67
N THR A 145 -10.05 4.14 11.39
CA THR A 145 -10.46 3.66 10.06
C THR A 145 -11.67 4.45 9.53
N LEU A 146 -11.58 5.78 9.64
CA LEU A 146 -12.62 6.73 9.24
C LEU A 146 -12.51 7.12 7.75
N SER A 147 -13.59 7.67 7.19
CA SER A 147 -13.76 7.88 5.75
C SER A 147 -12.90 9.00 5.15
N ASP A 148 -12.69 10.06 5.92
CA ASP A 148 -12.07 11.32 5.47
C ASP A 148 -11.57 12.14 6.68
N ALA A 149 -10.79 13.18 6.39
CA ALA A 149 -10.17 14.02 7.40
C ALA A 149 -11.17 14.86 8.21
N ALA A 150 -12.26 15.31 7.60
CA ALA A 150 -13.32 16.05 8.30
C ALA A 150 -13.96 15.17 9.39
N THR A 151 -14.31 13.94 9.06
CA THR A 151 -14.84 12.95 10.00
C THR A 151 -13.85 12.66 11.13
N ILE A 152 -12.54 12.61 10.84
CA ILE A 152 -11.52 12.47 11.89
C ILE A 152 -11.55 13.66 12.85
N ARG A 153 -11.56 14.90 12.34
CA ARG A 153 -11.62 16.11 13.18
C ARG A 153 -12.86 16.17 14.04
N GLU A 154 -14.03 15.92 13.45
CA GLU A 154 -15.32 15.88 14.14
C GLU A 154 -15.41 14.76 15.19
N THR A 155 -14.57 13.72 15.07
CA THR A 155 -14.59 12.58 16.00
C THR A 155 -13.62 12.77 17.17
N ILE A 156 -12.34 13.07 16.89
CA ILE A 156 -11.28 13.04 17.92
C ILE A 156 -10.70 14.40 18.28
N LEU A 157 -10.97 15.46 17.52
CA LEU A 157 -10.40 16.80 17.73
C LEU A 157 -11.42 17.84 18.22
N THR A 158 -12.61 17.39 18.65
CA THR A 158 -13.59 18.22 19.37
C THR A 158 -13.10 18.57 20.76
N ASP A 159 -13.56 19.68 21.34
CA ASP A 159 -13.10 20.16 22.65
C ASP A 159 -13.21 19.12 23.78
N GLY A 160 -14.23 18.27 23.73
CA GLY A 160 -14.45 17.22 24.73
C GLY A 160 -13.51 16.01 24.62
N VAL A 161 -12.91 15.77 23.46
CA VAL A 161 -12.05 14.58 23.20
C VAL A 161 -10.59 14.98 23.02
N ARG A 162 -10.32 16.14 22.42
CA ARG A 162 -8.97 16.61 22.08
C ARG A 162 -8.02 16.55 23.28
N ASN A 163 -8.44 17.05 24.43
CA ASN A 163 -7.60 17.08 25.64
C ASN A 163 -7.32 15.67 26.22
N LEU A 164 -8.09 14.66 25.82
CA LEU A 164 -7.90 13.27 26.21
C LEU A 164 -6.86 12.55 25.34
N LEU A 165 -6.36 13.20 24.28
CA LEU A 165 -5.31 12.67 23.41
C LEU A 165 -3.91 12.78 24.04
N ALA A 166 -3.75 13.54 25.13
CA ALA A 166 -2.48 13.71 25.81
C ALA A 166 -1.88 12.34 26.22
N GLY A 167 -0.66 12.06 25.76
CA GLY A 167 0.02 10.79 26.01
C GLY A 167 -0.51 9.60 25.19
N LYS A 168 -1.46 9.81 24.27
CA LYS A 168 -2.03 8.76 23.40
C LYS A 168 -1.36 8.74 22.05
N VAL A 169 -1.44 7.60 21.37
CA VAL A 169 -1.06 7.47 19.95
C VAL A 169 -2.31 7.45 19.09
N VAL A 170 -2.42 8.39 18.16
CA VAL A 170 -3.38 8.34 17.06
C VAL A 170 -2.71 7.62 15.88
N LEU A 171 -3.13 6.39 15.63
CA LEU A 171 -2.68 5.58 14.50
C LEU A 171 -3.69 5.72 13.36
N GLN A 172 -3.43 6.63 12.44
CA GLN A 172 -4.31 6.93 11.33
C GLN A 172 -4.15 5.87 10.24
N MET A 173 -5.22 5.13 9.92
CA MET A 173 -5.17 4.05 8.93
C MET A 173 -6.17 4.25 7.77
N GLY A 174 -7.09 5.21 7.91
CA GLY A 174 -8.00 5.61 6.83
C GLY A 174 -7.26 6.24 5.66
N THR A 175 -7.87 6.27 4.47
CA THR A 175 -7.26 6.96 3.33
C THR A 175 -7.57 8.45 3.41
N ILE A 176 -6.57 9.32 3.53
CA ILE A 176 -6.69 10.80 3.49
C ILE A 176 -5.53 11.40 2.69
N GLY A 177 -5.62 12.70 2.37
CA GLY A 177 -4.58 13.44 1.66
C GLY A 177 -3.32 13.65 2.49
N PRO A 178 -2.12 13.72 1.88
CA PRO A 178 -0.88 14.09 2.57
C PRO A 178 -1.01 15.37 3.38
N LYS A 179 -1.57 16.42 2.79
CA LYS A 179 -1.75 17.71 3.46
C LYS A 179 -2.71 17.58 4.65
N GLU A 180 -3.85 16.92 4.44
CA GLU A 180 -4.83 16.68 5.50
C GLU A 180 -4.23 15.91 6.67
N SER A 181 -3.38 14.92 6.38
CA SER A 181 -2.68 14.11 7.37
C SER A 181 -1.67 14.94 8.17
N SER A 182 -0.86 15.77 7.50
CA SER A 182 0.09 16.66 8.18
C SER A 182 -0.61 17.68 9.09
N GLU A 183 -1.75 18.23 8.67
CA GLU A 183 -2.55 19.14 9.50
C GLU A 183 -3.13 18.41 10.72
N LEU A 184 -3.72 17.22 10.53
CA LEU A 184 -4.21 16.39 11.62
C LEU A 184 -3.11 16.03 12.62
N ALA A 185 -1.90 15.73 12.12
CA ALA A 185 -0.75 15.46 12.96
C ALA A 185 -0.39 16.67 13.84
N ALA A 186 -0.35 17.88 13.26
CA ALA A 186 -0.11 19.10 14.02
C ALA A 186 -1.18 19.33 15.10
N GLU A 187 -2.45 19.12 14.78
CA GLU A 187 -3.56 19.25 15.73
C GLU A 187 -3.46 18.21 16.87
N VAL A 188 -3.18 16.94 16.56
CA VAL A 188 -2.99 15.88 17.56
C VAL A 188 -1.78 16.15 18.45
N VAL A 189 -0.66 16.59 17.88
CA VAL A 189 0.56 16.93 18.63
C VAL A 189 0.33 18.14 19.53
N SER A 190 -0.41 19.16 19.06
CA SER A 190 -0.77 20.32 19.88
C SER A 190 -1.64 19.95 21.09
N ALA A 191 -2.37 18.84 21.01
CA ALA A 191 -3.15 18.27 22.10
C ALA A 191 -2.34 17.33 23.02
N GLY A 192 -1.03 17.19 22.79
CA GLY A 192 -0.13 16.33 23.57
C GLY A 192 -0.14 14.85 23.15
N GLY A 193 -0.77 14.52 22.03
CA GLY A 193 -0.75 13.17 21.45
C GLY A 193 0.40 12.93 20.49
N ARG A 194 0.59 11.68 20.09
CA ARG A 194 1.51 11.26 19.02
C ARG A 194 0.70 10.84 17.80
N TYR A 195 1.09 11.26 16.60
CA TYR A 195 0.41 10.89 15.35
C TYR A 195 1.28 10.00 14.48
N ILE A 196 0.72 8.93 13.95
CA ILE A 196 1.39 8.01 13.02
C ILE A 196 0.42 7.64 11.90
N GLU A 197 0.88 7.78 10.65
CA GLU A 197 0.19 7.20 9.49
C GLU A 197 0.50 5.71 9.40
N ALA A 198 -0.52 4.91 9.12
CA ALA A 198 -0.40 3.50 8.80
C ALA A 198 -1.43 3.06 7.75
N PRO A 199 -1.68 3.81 6.65
CA PRO A 199 -2.59 3.35 5.60
C PRO A 199 -2.15 1.99 5.05
N VAL A 200 -3.11 1.26 4.49
CA VAL A 200 -2.89 -0.14 4.07
C VAL A 200 -3.27 -0.41 2.62
N LEU A 201 -2.57 -1.34 1.98
CA LEU A 201 -2.99 -2.00 0.75
C LEU A 201 -3.35 -3.46 1.07
N GLY A 202 -4.52 -3.88 0.59
CA GLY A 202 -5.18 -5.12 0.99
C GLY A 202 -6.64 -4.85 1.36
N SER A 203 -7.43 -5.92 1.49
CA SER A 203 -8.85 -5.88 1.83
C SER A 203 -9.12 -6.70 3.09
N GLN A 204 -10.40 -6.95 3.37
CA GLN A 204 -10.88 -7.79 4.48
C GLN A 204 -10.11 -9.12 4.62
N PRO A 205 -9.83 -9.90 3.56
CA PRO A 205 -9.10 -11.17 3.72
C PRO A 205 -7.67 -10.98 4.22
N GLU A 206 -6.97 -9.95 3.73
CA GLU A 206 -5.62 -9.65 4.17
C GLU A 206 -5.58 -9.12 5.61
N ALA A 207 -6.59 -8.34 6.02
CA ALA A 207 -6.74 -7.87 7.40
C ALA A 207 -6.97 -9.04 8.38
N GLU A 208 -7.83 -9.98 8.04
CA GLU A 208 -8.09 -11.17 8.86
C GLU A 208 -6.85 -12.07 8.99
N LYS A 209 -6.07 -12.19 7.91
CA LYS A 209 -4.86 -13.01 7.87
C LYS A 209 -3.64 -12.34 8.48
N GLY A 210 -3.67 -11.01 8.68
CA GLY A 210 -2.52 -10.23 9.13
C GLY A 210 -1.45 -10.08 8.04
N THR A 211 -1.89 -9.98 6.79
CA THR A 211 -1.01 -9.86 5.61
C THR A 211 -1.23 -8.55 4.87
N LEU A 212 -1.75 -7.51 5.55
CA LEU A 212 -1.86 -6.18 4.95
C LEU A 212 -0.47 -5.65 4.63
N LEU A 213 -0.36 -4.95 3.51
CA LEU A 213 0.79 -4.13 3.18
C LEU A 213 0.59 -2.77 3.85
N ILE A 214 1.38 -2.47 4.86
CA ILE A 214 1.23 -1.27 5.69
C ILE A 214 2.30 -0.26 5.31
N MET A 215 1.89 0.97 5.04
CA MET A 215 2.79 2.10 4.77
C MET A 215 2.80 2.98 6.00
N VAL A 216 3.97 3.14 6.64
CA VAL A 216 4.11 3.87 7.90
C VAL A 216 4.75 5.23 7.63
N GLY A 217 4.06 6.28 8.06
CA GLY A 217 4.54 7.67 8.03
C GLY A 217 4.63 8.22 9.45
N ALA A 218 5.84 8.49 9.93
CA ALA A 218 6.11 8.96 11.29
C ALA A 218 7.49 9.63 11.38
N ASP A 219 7.74 10.40 12.45
CA ASP A 219 9.06 11.02 12.67
C ASP A 219 10.18 9.99 12.88
N THR A 220 9.83 8.86 13.49
CA THR A 220 10.73 7.74 13.74
C THR A 220 10.07 6.44 13.35
N ASP A 221 10.85 5.52 12.78
CA ASP A 221 10.39 4.17 12.45
C ASP A 221 9.93 3.43 13.73
N PRO A 222 8.67 2.97 13.82
CA PRO A 222 8.16 2.24 14.98
C PRO A 222 8.95 0.96 15.31
N ARG A 223 9.71 0.41 14.37
CA ARG A 223 10.62 -0.72 14.62
C ARG A 223 11.69 -0.43 15.66
N GLY A 224 12.04 0.84 15.86
CA GLY A 224 12.98 1.28 16.89
C GLY A 224 12.42 1.20 18.32
N ASP A 225 11.11 0.97 18.48
CA ASP A 225 10.42 0.85 19.76
C ASP A 225 9.55 -0.44 19.78
N PRO A 226 10.20 -1.62 19.77
CA PRO A 226 9.49 -2.90 19.60
C PRO A 226 8.58 -3.26 20.78
N ASP A 227 8.90 -2.77 21.97
CA ASP A 227 8.11 -2.97 23.20
C ASP A 227 7.03 -1.89 23.38
N GLY A 228 7.09 -0.81 22.59
CA GLY A 228 6.07 0.23 22.55
C GLY A 228 4.73 -0.27 21.99
N PRO A 229 3.66 0.52 22.14
CA PRO A 229 2.31 0.05 21.84
C PRO A 229 1.99 -0.06 20.32
N VAL A 230 2.83 0.51 19.45
CA VAL A 230 2.53 0.61 18.01
C VAL A 230 3.07 -0.58 17.22
N TRP A 231 4.35 -0.92 17.42
CA TRP A 231 4.99 -1.97 16.63
C TRP A 231 4.29 -3.33 16.70
N PRO A 232 3.87 -3.82 17.89
CA PRO A 232 3.11 -5.05 17.99
C PRO A 232 1.79 -5.00 17.20
N LEU A 233 1.07 -3.87 17.22
CA LEU A 233 -0.18 -3.71 16.47
C LEU A 233 0.06 -3.79 14.96
N LEU A 234 1.11 -3.14 14.45
CA LEU A 234 1.47 -3.21 13.04
C LEU A 234 1.81 -4.64 12.62
N ARG A 235 2.62 -5.35 13.43
CA ARG A 235 3.00 -6.75 13.22
C ARG A 235 1.83 -7.73 13.24
N ALA A 236 0.80 -7.44 14.02
CA ALA A 236 -0.42 -8.23 14.06
C ALA A 236 -1.25 -8.10 12.77
N LEU A 237 -1.15 -6.95 12.09
CA LEU A 237 -1.92 -6.60 10.89
C LEU A 237 -1.17 -6.85 9.58
N GLY A 238 0.16 -6.76 9.60
CA GLY A 238 1.03 -7.05 8.47
C GLY A 238 2.28 -7.80 8.96
N GLN A 239 2.54 -8.99 8.41
CA GLN A 239 3.78 -9.71 8.67
C GLN A 239 4.92 -9.15 7.81
N GLU A 240 6.12 -9.04 8.36
CA GLU A 240 7.32 -8.70 7.57
C GLU A 240 7.45 -9.63 6.35
N PRO A 241 7.80 -9.10 5.16
CA PRO A 241 8.28 -7.74 4.86
C PRO A 241 7.17 -6.73 4.52
N ASN A 242 5.91 -6.98 4.87
CA ASN A 242 4.78 -6.16 4.42
C ASN A 242 4.61 -4.83 5.18
N ILE A 243 5.50 -4.49 6.11
CA ILE A 243 5.46 -3.22 6.85
C ILE A 243 6.57 -2.31 6.33
N HIS A 244 6.18 -1.19 5.72
CA HIS A 244 7.09 -0.29 5.02
C HIS A 244 7.13 1.05 5.74
N TYR A 245 8.24 1.38 6.41
CA TYR A 245 8.50 2.74 6.84
C TYR A 245 8.83 3.60 5.62
N ILE A 246 7.96 4.55 5.31
CA ILE A 246 8.06 5.41 4.13
C ILE A 246 8.89 6.66 4.45
N GLY A 247 8.71 7.23 5.65
CA GLY A 247 9.37 8.46 6.07
C GLY A 247 8.46 9.30 6.96
N PRO A 248 8.60 10.64 6.96
CA PRO A 248 7.79 11.54 7.79
C PRO A 248 6.31 11.53 7.40
N VAL A 249 5.45 12.03 8.30
CA VAL A 249 4.01 12.18 8.07
C VAL A 249 3.73 12.91 6.76
N GLY A 250 2.73 12.43 6.02
CA GLY A 250 2.32 12.86 4.69
C GLY A 250 2.84 11.91 3.60
N THR A 251 3.99 11.28 3.82
CA THR A 251 4.61 10.41 2.80
C THR A 251 3.89 9.09 2.63
N ALA A 252 3.40 8.46 3.71
CA ALA A 252 2.66 7.20 3.59
C ALA A 252 1.27 7.42 2.98
N ALA A 253 0.61 8.54 3.32
CA ALA A 253 -0.61 8.97 2.64
C ALA A 253 -0.38 9.16 1.13
N ALA A 254 0.71 9.81 0.72
CA ALA A 254 1.04 10.02 -0.70
C ALA A 254 1.25 8.70 -1.44
N VAL A 255 2.03 7.78 -0.87
CA VAL A 255 2.26 6.44 -1.45
C VAL A 255 0.93 5.67 -1.57
N LYS A 256 0.08 5.72 -0.53
CA LYS A 256 -1.24 5.09 -0.56
C LYS A 256 -2.11 5.62 -1.71
N LEU A 257 -2.17 6.93 -1.90
CA LEU A 257 -2.98 7.50 -2.98
C LEU A 257 -2.42 7.15 -4.36
N ALA A 258 -1.10 7.13 -4.53
CA ALA A 258 -0.47 6.67 -5.76
C ALA A 258 -0.85 5.21 -6.08
N LEU A 259 -0.84 4.32 -5.09
CA LEU A 259 -1.28 2.93 -5.26
C LEU A 259 -2.78 2.83 -5.59
N ASN A 260 -3.63 3.61 -4.95
CA ASN A 260 -5.07 3.60 -5.24
C ASN A 260 -5.40 4.20 -6.62
N GLN A 261 -4.63 5.17 -7.09
CA GLN A 261 -4.71 5.65 -8.47
C GLN A 261 -4.35 4.55 -9.48
N LEU A 262 -3.34 3.72 -9.18
CA LEU A 262 -3.02 2.57 -10.03
C LEU A 262 -4.16 1.54 -10.06
N ILE A 263 -4.86 1.33 -8.95
CA ILE A 263 -6.06 0.46 -8.93
C ILE A 263 -7.10 0.98 -9.92
N ALA A 264 -7.42 2.28 -9.89
CA ALA A 264 -8.37 2.88 -10.82
C ALA A 264 -7.92 2.73 -12.28
N SER A 265 -6.66 3.10 -12.55
CA SER A 265 -6.09 3.10 -13.90
C SER A 265 -6.04 1.72 -14.53
N LEU A 266 -5.53 0.73 -13.78
CA LEU A 266 -5.43 -0.64 -14.26
C LEU A 266 -6.81 -1.22 -14.53
N THR A 267 -7.77 -0.96 -13.66
CA THR A 267 -9.13 -1.52 -13.77
C THR A 267 -9.87 -0.91 -14.94
N ILE A 268 -9.90 0.43 -15.06
CA ILE A 268 -10.59 1.12 -16.16
C ILE A 268 -9.91 0.84 -17.51
N GLY A 269 -8.56 0.82 -17.55
CA GLY A 269 -7.81 0.44 -18.74
C GLY A 269 -8.13 -0.99 -19.19
N PHE A 270 -8.13 -1.93 -18.26
CA PHE A 270 -8.51 -3.32 -18.54
C PHE A 270 -9.97 -3.45 -18.98
N SER A 271 -10.89 -2.76 -18.32
CA SER A 271 -12.31 -2.71 -18.69
C SER A 271 -12.49 -2.24 -20.13
N THR A 272 -11.72 -1.24 -20.57
CA THR A 272 -11.76 -0.73 -21.95
C THR A 272 -11.28 -1.78 -22.95
N SER A 273 -10.15 -2.43 -22.68
CA SER A 273 -9.63 -3.50 -23.55
C SER A 273 -10.56 -4.72 -23.60
N LEU A 274 -11.08 -5.15 -22.45
CA LEU A 274 -12.01 -6.28 -22.35
C LEU A 274 -13.32 -5.99 -23.11
N GLY A 275 -13.87 -4.79 -22.95
CA GLY A 275 -15.07 -4.37 -23.68
C GLY A 275 -14.86 -4.38 -25.20
N LEU A 276 -13.70 -3.94 -25.69
CA LEU A 276 -13.35 -4.02 -27.11
C LEU A 276 -13.27 -5.47 -27.61
N VAL A 277 -12.59 -6.35 -26.87
CA VAL A 277 -12.46 -7.78 -27.19
C VAL A 277 -13.83 -8.45 -27.27
N GLN A 278 -14.72 -8.17 -26.32
CA GLN A 278 -16.09 -8.68 -26.35
C GLN A 278 -16.87 -8.17 -27.56
N ARG A 279 -16.82 -6.86 -27.84
CA ARG A 279 -17.53 -6.24 -28.97
C ARG A 279 -17.00 -6.67 -30.33
N SER A 280 -15.71 -7.03 -30.43
CA SER A 280 -15.14 -7.56 -31.66
C SER A 280 -15.46 -9.04 -31.90
N GLY A 281 -16.11 -9.72 -30.95
CA GLY A 281 -16.36 -11.16 -31.00
C GLY A 281 -15.10 -12.02 -30.81
N ALA A 282 -14.00 -11.44 -30.32
CA ALA A 282 -12.78 -12.19 -30.07
C ALA A 282 -12.93 -13.02 -28.77
N PRO A 283 -12.41 -14.26 -28.69
CA PRO A 283 -12.50 -15.06 -27.48
C PRO A 283 -11.73 -14.43 -26.32
N VAL A 284 -12.43 -14.12 -25.23
CA VAL A 284 -11.84 -13.54 -24.01
C VAL A 284 -10.70 -14.41 -23.47
N ASP A 285 -10.84 -15.74 -23.50
CA ASP A 285 -9.80 -16.65 -23.03
C ASP A 285 -8.50 -16.56 -23.85
N LYS A 286 -8.60 -16.31 -25.16
CA LYS A 286 -7.43 -16.10 -26.02
C LYS A 286 -6.75 -14.78 -25.69
N PHE A 287 -7.53 -13.71 -25.50
CA PHE A 287 -7.02 -12.42 -25.05
C PHE A 287 -6.30 -12.55 -23.70
N MET A 288 -6.92 -13.19 -22.71
CA MET A 288 -6.35 -13.37 -21.38
C MET A 288 -5.11 -14.27 -21.39
N SER A 289 -5.07 -15.31 -22.22
CA SER A 289 -3.89 -16.16 -22.39
C SER A 289 -2.68 -15.35 -22.87
N ILE A 290 -2.87 -14.51 -23.90
CA ILE A 290 -1.81 -13.62 -24.41
C ILE A 290 -1.42 -12.57 -23.36
N LEU A 291 -2.42 -11.95 -22.70
CA LEU A 291 -2.18 -10.92 -21.69
C LEU A 291 -1.33 -11.45 -20.53
N ARG A 292 -1.68 -12.61 -19.97
CA ARG A 292 -0.93 -13.26 -18.86
C ARG A 292 0.52 -13.59 -19.21
N ALA A 293 0.80 -13.90 -20.47
CA ALA A 293 2.16 -14.17 -20.94
C ALA A 293 2.96 -12.88 -21.25
N SER A 294 2.34 -11.71 -21.20
CA SER A 294 2.94 -10.43 -21.58
C SER A 294 3.40 -9.62 -20.37
N ALA A 295 4.23 -8.60 -20.62
CA ALA A 295 4.64 -7.62 -19.61
C ALA A 295 3.51 -6.66 -19.18
N LEU A 296 2.33 -6.74 -19.80
CA LEU A 296 1.18 -5.89 -19.49
C LEU A 296 0.34 -6.44 -18.32
N TYR A 297 0.55 -7.70 -17.94
CA TYR A 297 -0.29 -8.37 -16.95
C TYR A 297 -0.19 -7.73 -15.56
N ALA A 298 -1.35 -7.45 -14.97
CA ALA A 298 -1.51 -7.18 -13.55
C ALA A 298 -2.43 -8.24 -12.93
N PRO A 299 -2.11 -8.80 -11.75
CA PRO A 299 -2.94 -9.82 -11.08
C PRO A 299 -4.39 -9.40 -10.81
N THR A 300 -4.64 -8.08 -10.73
CA THR A 300 -6.00 -7.55 -10.56
C THR A 300 -6.92 -7.91 -11.72
N TYR A 301 -6.40 -8.14 -12.93
CA TYR A 301 -7.21 -8.51 -14.09
C TYR A 301 -7.92 -9.84 -13.87
N ASP A 302 -7.19 -10.87 -13.45
CA ASP A 302 -7.79 -12.17 -13.13
C ASP A 302 -8.73 -12.08 -11.92
N LYS A 303 -8.35 -11.31 -10.90
CA LYS A 303 -9.17 -11.11 -9.71
C LYS A 303 -10.56 -10.53 -10.03
N LYS A 304 -10.67 -9.74 -11.11
CA LYS A 304 -11.90 -9.01 -11.47
C LYS A 304 -12.59 -9.53 -12.71
N LEU A 305 -11.92 -10.31 -13.55
CA LEU A 305 -12.44 -10.79 -14.83
C LEU A 305 -13.83 -11.41 -14.69
N GLN A 306 -14.00 -12.38 -13.80
CA GLN A 306 -15.27 -13.10 -13.68
C GLN A 306 -16.42 -12.16 -13.30
N LYS A 307 -16.19 -11.21 -12.38
CA LYS A 307 -17.19 -10.19 -12.01
C LYS A 307 -17.60 -9.31 -13.19
N MET A 308 -16.66 -8.98 -14.07
CA MET A 308 -16.92 -8.19 -15.28
C MET A 308 -17.66 -9.00 -16.35
N LEU A 309 -17.33 -10.28 -16.51
CA LEU A 309 -18.00 -11.18 -17.45
C LEU A 309 -19.46 -11.46 -17.04
N ASP A 310 -19.67 -11.75 -15.76
CA ASP A 310 -21.00 -12.04 -15.22
C ASP A 310 -21.82 -10.77 -14.96
N ARG A 311 -21.18 -9.60 -14.97
CA ARG A 311 -21.71 -8.32 -14.48
C ARG A 311 -22.30 -8.42 -13.06
N ASP A 312 -21.77 -9.35 -12.27
CA ASP A 312 -22.08 -9.48 -10.85
C ASP A 312 -20.94 -8.95 -10.00
N TYR A 313 -21.11 -7.70 -9.57
CA TYR A 313 -20.14 -7.01 -8.75
C TYR A 313 -20.27 -7.34 -7.26
N GLY A 314 -21.39 -7.96 -6.84
CA GLY A 314 -21.64 -8.48 -5.50
C GLY A 314 -21.36 -7.50 -4.35
N VAL A 315 -21.19 -8.06 -3.15
CA VAL A 315 -20.77 -7.30 -1.97
C VAL A 315 -19.31 -6.85 -2.13
N ALA A 316 -19.09 -5.55 -2.00
CA ALA A 316 -17.79 -4.95 -2.25
C ALA A 316 -16.76 -5.29 -1.16
N ASN A 317 -15.59 -5.75 -1.61
CA ASN A 317 -14.38 -5.70 -0.79
C ASN A 317 -13.81 -4.28 -0.75
N PHE A 318 -13.97 -3.55 -1.86
CA PHE A 318 -13.66 -2.13 -1.97
C PHE A 318 -14.76 -1.45 -2.83
N PRO A 319 -15.69 -0.71 -2.20
CA PRO A 319 -16.81 -0.06 -2.88
C PRO A 319 -16.40 0.93 -3.97
N THR A 320 -17.15 0.98 -5.08
CA THR A 320 -16.94 1.95 -6.18
C THR A 320 -16.94 3.39 -5.68
N LYS A 321 -17.83 3.75 -4.75
CA LYS A 321 -17.86 5.10 -4.16
C LYS A 321 -16.58 5.46 -3.41
N HIS A 322 -15.89 4.47 -2.83
CA HIS A 322 -14.61 4.70 -2.16
C HIS A 322 -13.47 4.85 -3.18
N LEU A 323 -13.49 4.08 -4.28
CA LEU A 323 -12.59 4.32 -5.41
C LEU A 323 -12.76 5.75 -5.96
N LEU A 324 -14.00 6.20 -6.18
CA LEU A 324 -14.29 7.56 -6.65
C LEU A 324 -13.74 8.63 -5.70
N LYS A 325 -13.96 8.45 -4.40
CA LYS A 325 -13.44 9.37 -3.37
C LYS A 325 -11.91 9.40 -3.38
N ASP A 326 -11.24 8.26 -3.51
CA ASP A 326 -9.77 8.21 -3.54
C ASP A 326 -9.19 8.78 -4.85
N VAL A 327 -9.87 8.61 -5.99
CA VAL A 327 -9.49 9.24 -7.27
C VAL A 327 -9.61 10.77 -7.19
N ARG A 328 -10.69 11.29 -6.60
CA ARG A 328 -10.84 12.75 -6.36
C ARG A 328 -9.74 13.29 -5.46
N LEU A 329 -9.40 12.54 -4.41
CA LEU A 329 -8.34 12.90 -3.48
C LEU A 329 -6.97 12.95 -4.19
N PHE A 330 -6.64 11.92 -4.97
CA PHE A 330 -5.38 11.92 -5.74
C PHE A 330 -5.36 13.02 -6.81
N GLU A 331 -6.48 13.31 -7.48
CA GLU A 331 -6.58 14.42 -8.44
C GLU A 331 -6.28 15.77 -7.80
N ASN A 332 -6.84 16.04 -6.62
CA ASN A 332 -6.60 17.28 -5.88
C ASN A 332 -5.12 17.42 -5.48
N GLU A 333 -4.53 16.35 -4.96
CA GLU A 333 -3.11 16.34 -4.55
C GLU A 333 -2.17 16.44 -5.76
N ALA A 334 -2.49 15.77 -6.86
CA ALA A 334 -1.74 15.85 -8.11
C ALA A 334 -1.79 17.28 -8.68
N ALA A 335 -2.96 17.93 -8.68
CA ALA A 335 -3.10 19.32 -9.10
C ALA A 335 -2.27 20.26 -8.21
N ALA A 336 -2.33 20.09 -6.89
CA ALA A 336 -1.54 20.88 -5.94
C ALA A 336 -0.03 20.69 -6.14
N ALA A 337 0.40 19.49 -6.56
CA ALA A 337 1.78 19.18 -6.90
C ALA A 337 2.21 19.63 -8.32
N GLY A 338 1.30 20.24 -9.10
CA GLY A 338 1.58 20.70 -10.47
C GLY A 338 1.68 19.57 -11.50
N LEU A 339 1.13 18.40 -11.21
CA LEU A 339 1.07 17.28 -12.15
C LEU A 339 -0.09 17.44 -13.15
N ASP A 340 0.06 16.82 -14.31
CA ASP A 340 -1.02 16.74 -15.30
C ASP A 340 -2.15 15.83 -14.80
N THR A 341 -3.33 16.41 -14.62
CA THR A 341 -4.50 15.71 -14.09
C THR A 341 -5.46 15.20 -15.16
N ARG A 342 -5.15 15.33 -16.47
CA ARG A 342 -6.07 14.90 -17.54
C ARG A 342 -6.46 13.43 -17.46
N LEU A 343 -5.50 12.55 -17.16
CA LEU A 343 -5.79 11.13 -16.92
C LEU A 343 -6.73 10.96 -15.72
N LEU A 344 -6.49 11.67 -14.62
CA LEU A 344 -7.27 11.57 -13.39
C LEU A 344 -8.70 12.07 -13.58
N ALA A 345 -8.88 13.14 -14.35
CA ALA A 345 -10.19 13.64 -14.74
C ALA A 345 -10.99 12.58 -15.51
N ALA A 346 -10.35 11.84 -16.42
CA ALA A 346 -11.00 10.75 -17.14
C ALA A 346 -11.35 9.57 -16.21
N LEU A 347 -10.43 9.16 -15.32
CA LEU A 347 -10.70 8.10 -14.33
C LEU A 347 -11.85 8.48 -13.38
N LYS A 348 -11.88 9.73 -12.93
CA LYS A 348 -12.97 10.28 -12.12
C LYS A 348 -14.30 10.23 -12.85
N ALA A 349 -14.35 10.68 -14.11
CA ALA A 349 -15.57 10.68 -14.90
C ALA A 349 -16.15 9.28 -15.09
N VAL A 350 -15.32 8.29 -15.44
CA VAL A 350 -15.75 6.90 -15.59
C VAL A 350 -16.25 6.31 -14.27
N THR A 351 -15.52 6.57 -13.17
CA THR A 351 -15.91 6.05 -11.85
C THR A 351 -17.20 6.74 -11.35
N GLN A 352 -17.39 8.01 -11.67
CA GLN A 352 -18.61 8.76 -11.37
C GLN A 352 -19.81 8.19 -12.12
N ASP A 353 -19.68 7.91 -13.43
CA ASP A 353 -20.76 7.31 -14.22
C ASP A 353 -21.22 5.96 -13.64
N ALA A 354 -20.28 5.13 -13.16
CA ALA A 354 -20.64 3.89 -12.46
C ALA A 354 -21.45 4.15 -11.17
N VAL A 355 -21.05 5.14 -10.38
CA VAL A 355 -21.79 5.54 -9.17
C VAL A 355 -23.20 6.06 -9.51
N ASP A 356 -23.31 6.90 -10.54
CA ASP A 356 -24.58 7.48 -11.00
C ASP A 356 -25.55 6.42 -11.53
N ARG A 357 -25.02 5.29 -12.02
CA ARG A 357 -25.77 4.08 -12.39
C ARG A 357 -26.21 3.22 -11.20
N GLY A 358 -26.03 3.69 -9.97
CA GLY A 358 -26.42 2.98 -8.75
C GLY A 358 -25.42 1.91 -8.30
N LEU A 359 -24.20 1.87 -8.86
CA LEU A 359 -23.17 0.88 -8.51
C LEU A 359 -22.23 1.37 -7.40
N ALA A 360 -22.70 2.31 -6.56
CA ALA A 360 -21.90 2.96 -5.54
C ALA A 360 -21.35 1.99 -4.48
N ASP A 361 -22.18 1.03 -4.07
CA ASP A 361 -21.91 0.09 -2.98
C ASP A 361 -21.43 -1.29 -3.46
N THR A 362 -21.33 -1.48 -4.77
CA THR A 362 -20.78 -2.71 -5.36
C THR A 362 -19.27 -2.64 -5.48
N ASP A 363 -18.63 -3.77 -5.80
CA ASP A 363 -17.18 -3.81 -5.98
C ASP A 363 -16.73 -2.89 -7.12
N TYR A 364 -15.60 -2.19 -6.92
CA TYR A 364 -15.07 -1.21 -7.87
C TYR A 364 -14.84 -1.73 -9.29
N SER A 365 -14.81 -3.05 -9.55
CA SER A 365 -14.85 -3.58 -10.92
C SER A 365 -16.11 -3.18 -11.70
N ALA A 366 -17.14 -2.68 -11.01
CA ALA A 366 -18.36 -2.14 -11.58
C ALA A 366 -18.13 -0.95 -12.53
N VAL A 367 -16.96 -0.31 -12.50
CA VAL A 367 -16.55 0.65 -13.55
C VAL A 367 -16.56 0.04 -14.96
N PHE A 368 -16.54 -1.29 -15.09
CA PHE A 368 -16.74 -1.97 -16.36
C PHE A 368 -18.08 -1.61 -17.00
N ASP A 369 -19.17 -1.48 -16.22
CA ASP A 369 -20.49 -1.09 -16.74
C ASP A 369 -20.52 0.36 -17.23
N ALA A 370 -19.64 1.23 -16.73
CA ALA A 370 -19.48 2.61 -17.21
C ALA A 370 -18.66 2.69 -18.51
N VAL A 371 -17.83 1.69 -18.81
CA VAL A 371 -16.99 1.65 -20.02
C VAL A 371 -17.67 0.86 -21.14
N ALA A 372 -18.17 -0.32 -20.80
CA ALA A 372 -18.81 -1.26 -21.71
C ALA A 372 -20.27 -1.43 -21.28
N HIS A 373 -21.07 -0.37 -21.49
CA HIS A 373 -22.51 -0.44 -21.23
C HIS A 373 -23.13 -1.67 -21.91
N PRO A 374 -24.09 -2.34 -21.25
CA PRO A 374 -24.98 -3.23 -21.98
C PRO A 374 -25.52 -2.44 -23.16
N GLN A 375 -25.34 -2.94 -24.38
CA GLN A 375 -26.10 -2.39 -25.49
C GLN A 375 -27.57 -2.64 -25.12
N ASP A 376 -28.40 -1.60 -25.19
CA ASP A 376 -29.84 -1.84 -25.25
C ASP A 376 -30.02 -2.81 -26.40
N VAL A 377 -30.40 -4.04 -26.06
CA VAL A 377 -30.85 -5.00 -27.07
C VAL A 377 -32.18 -4.42 -27.52
N GLU A 378 -32.13 -3.47 -28.46
CA GLU A 378 -33.26 -3.26 -29.36
C GLU A 378 -33.46 -4.61 -30.05
N LEU A 379 -34.41 -5.37 -29.49
CA LEU A 379 -35.05 -6.49 -30.14
C LEU A 379 -35.64 -5.94 -31.45
N GLN A 380 -34.87 -6.02 -32.53
CA GLN A 380 -35.37 -5.88 -33.90
C GLN A 380 -35.82 -7.24 -34.41
#